data_AF-A0A4Y2WI74-F1
#
_entry.id   AF-A0A4Y2WI74-F1
#
_cell.length_a   1.000
_cell.length_b   1.000
_cell.length_c   1.000
_cell.angle_alpha   90.00
_cell.angle_beta   90.00
_cell.angle_gamma   90.00
#
_symmetry.space_group_name_H-M   'P 1'
#
loop_
_entity.id
_entity.type
_entity.pdbx_description
1 polymer ?
#
loop_
_entity_poly.entity_id
_entity_poly.type
_entity_poly.pdbx_seq_one_letter_code
_entity_poly.pdbx_strand_id
1 'polypeptide(L)' 'MSEGRQSQVVLLDERRLDILIKPKLYAGELLDMVASHFSLKEKEYFGLAYMDDT' A
#
# COMPACT_ATOMS: atom_id res chain seq x y z
N MET A 1 22.18 5.42 4.55
CA MET A 1 21.93 4.35 3.57
C MET A 1 20.66 3.61 3.97
N SER A 2 19.50 4.26 3.89
CA SER A 2 18.20 3.64 4.18
C SER A 2 17.27 4.03 3.04
N GLU A 3 17.67 3.69 1.82
CA GLU A 3 16.80 3.89 0.67
C GLU A 3 15.59 2.97 0.87
N GLY A 4 14.43 3.57 1.14
CA GLY A 4 13.19 2.84 1.23
C GLY A 4 12.93 2.12 -0.10
N ARG A 5 12.23 0.99 -0.04
CA ARG A 5 11.79 0.32 -1.27
C ARG A 5 10.67 1.15 -1.87
N GLN A 6 10.81 1.48 -3.15
CA GLN A 6 9.70 2.06 -3.90
C GLN A 6 8.73 0.93 -4.23
N SER A 7 7.47 1.11 -3.85
CA SER A 7 6.40 0.14 -4.06
C SER A 7 5.22 0.86 -4.68
N GLN A 8 4.48 0.17 -5.53
CA GLN A 8 3.33 0.73 -6.21
C GLN A 8 2.08 -0.01 -5.74
N VAL A 9 1.09 0.73 -5.26
CA VAL A 9 -0.20 0.18 -4.86
C VAL A 9 -1.23 0.56 -5.91
N VAL A 10 -1.91 -0.43 -6.47
CA VAL A 10 -3.02 -0.22 -7.39
C VAL A 10 -4.29 -0.07 -6.56
N LEU A 11 -5.00 1.02 -6.79
CA LEU A 11 -6.25 1.34 -6.12
C LEU A 11 -7.44 0.81 -6.94
N LEU A 12 -8.60 0.74 -6.29
CA LEU A 12 -9.85 0.30 -6.94
C LEU A 12 -10.29 1.21 -8.10
N ASP A 13 -9.86 2.47 -8.11
CA ASP A 13 -10.13 3.45 -9.18
C ASP A 13 -9.05 3.39 -10.29
N GLU A 14 -8.32 2.27 -10.41
CA GLU A 14 -7.21 2.03 -11.36
C GLU A 14 -6.00 2.97 -11.21
N ARG A 15 -6.07 3.90 -10.25
CA ARG A 15 -4.98 4.80 -9.90
C ARG A 15 -3.83 4.02 -9.27
N ARG A 16 -2.61 4.38 -9.64
CA ARG A 16 -1.38 3.82 -9.07
C ARG A 16 -0.80 4.81 -8.09
N LEU A 17 -0.59 4.36 -6.86
CA LEU A 17 0.05 5.14 -5.81
C LEU A 17 1.47 4.64 -5.62
N ASP A 18 2.44 5.48 -5.97
CA ASP A 18 3.84 5.21 -5.64
C ASP A 18 4.10 5.59 -4.17
N ILE A 19 4.51 4.60 -3.38
CA ILE A 19 4.79 4.73 -1.96
C ILE A 19 6.23 4.28 -1.68
N LEU A 20 6.92 5.05 -0.85
CA LEU A 20 8.28 4.73 -0.44
C LEU A 20 8.22 4.06 0.94
N ILE A 21 8.35 2.74 0.95
CA ILE A 21 8.21 1.93 2.15
C ILE A 21 9.57 1.73 2.82
N LYS A 22 9.59 1.78 4.15
CA LYS A 22 10.81 1.44 4.89
C LYS A 22 11.05 -0.06 4.84
N PRO A 23 12.32 -0.52 4.78
CA PRO A 23 12.62 -1.92 4.99
C PRO A 23 12.09 -2.35 6.37
N LYS A 24 11.36 -3.48 6.42
CA LYS A 24 10.58 -4.01 7.58
C LYS A 24 9.19 -3.39 7.81
N LEU A 25 8.63 -2.65 6.85
CA LEU A 25 7.22 -2.27 6.91
C LEU A 25 6.32 -3.51 6.75
N TYR A 26 5.34 -3.67 7.64
CA TYR A 26 4.35 -4.74 7.52
C TYR A 26 3.24 -4.35 6.53
N ALA A 27 2.64 -5.34 5.87
CA ALA A 27 1.52 -5.13 4.95
C ALA A 27 0.33 -4.42 5.64
N GLY A 28 0.08 -4.71 6.92
CA GLY A 28 -0.95 -4.00 7.69
C GLY A 28 -0.68 -2.48 7.80
N GLU A 29 0.58 -2.08 8.05
CA GLU A 29 0.95 -0.67 8.08
C GLU A 29 0.86 -0.02 6.70
N LEU A 30 1.18 -0.77 5.64
CA LEU A 30 1.02 -0.29 4.27
C LEU A 30 -0.46 -0.04 3.94
N LEU A 31 -1.35 -0.94 4.34
CA LEU A 31 -2.79 -0.78 4.19
C LEU A 31 -3.28 0.42 5.00
N ASP A 32 -2.84 0.59 6.24
CA ASP A 32 -3.19 1.74 7.07
C ASP A 32 -2.71 3.07 6.47
N MET A 33 -1.51 3.11 5.87
CA MET A 33 -1.01 4.30 5.17
C MET A 33 -1.88 4.66 3.96
N VAL A 34 -2.21 3.67 3.12
CA VAL A 34 -3.06 3.89 1.94
C VAL A 34 -4.48 4.26 2.39
N ALA A 35 -5.05 3.55 3.36
CA ALA A 35 -6.38 3.84 3.89
C ALA A 35 -6.47 5.25 4.49
N SER A 36 -5.44 5.68 5.23
CA SER A 36 -5.36 7.04 5.76
C SER A 36 -5.25 8.09 4.65
N HIS A 37 -4.41 7.85 3.63
CA HIS A 37 -4.25 8.75 2.48
C HIS A 37 -5.57 8.97 1.71
N PHE A 38 -6.37 7.91 1.56
CA PHE A 38 -7.65 7.98 0.85
C PHE A 38 -8.84 8.27 1.75
N SER A 39 -8.63 8.47 3.06
CA SER A 39 -9.70 8.57 4.06
C SER A 39 -10.73 7.44 3.91
N LEU A 40 -10.23 6.23 3.66
CA LEU A 40 -11.01 5.04 3.41
C LEU A 40 -11.86 4.72 4.64
N LYS A 41 -13.18 4.77 4.50
CA LYS A 41 -14.09 4.34 5.55
C LYS A 41 -14.15 2.81 5.55
N GLU A 42 -14.23 2.22 6.74
CA GLU A 42 -14.34 0.78 6.93
C GLU A 42 -13.14 -0.01 6.34
N LYS A 43 -11.91 0.40 6.67
CA LYS A 43 -10.64 -0.25 6.27
C LYS A 43 -10.60 -1.78 6.51
N GLU A 44 -11.43 -2.29 7.40
CA GLU A 44 -11.61 -3.71 7.71
C GLU A 44 -12.22 -4.53 6.56
N TYR A 45 -12.92 -3.90 5.61
CA TYR A 45 -13.36 -4.57 4.37
C TYR A 45 -12.32 -4.52 3.26
N PHE A 46 -11.22 -3.80 3.46
CA PHE A 46 -10.16 -3.65 2.46
C PHE A 46 -8.96 -4.49 2.84
N GLY A 47 -8.27 -4.99 1.83
CA GLY A 47 -7.05 -5.76 1.97
C GLY A 47 -6.06 -5.37 0.89
N LEU A 48 -4.81 -5.77 1.08
CA LEU A 48 -3.80 -5.68 0.03
C LEU A 48 -3.76 -7.02 -0.70
N ALA A 49 -3.95 -6.97 -2.01
CA ALA A 49 -3.64 -8.08 -2.89
C ALA A 49 -2.27 -7.83 -3.51
N TYR A 50 -1.44 -8.88 -3.54
CA TYR A 50 -0.23 -8.88 -4.34
C TYR A 50 -0.50 -9.73 -5.57
N MET A 51 -0.29 -9.15 -6.75
CA MET A 51 -0.20 -9.92 -7.99
C MET A 51 1.26 -10.22 -8.23
N ASP A 52 1.61 -11.50 -8.22
CA ASP A 52 2.89 -11.95 -8.75
C ASP A 52 2.74 -12.09 -10.26
N ASP A 53 3.66 -11.51 -11.03
CA ASP A 53 3.73 -11.66 -12.50
C ASP A 53 4.49 -12.96 -12.90
N THR A 54 4.57 -13.95 -11.99
CA THR A 54 5.29 -15.23 -12.20
C THR A 54 4.36 -16.37 -12.60
#